data_AF-Q5NX04-F1
#
_entry.id   AF-Q5NX04-F1
#
_cell.length_a   1.000
_cell.length_b   1.000
_cell.length_c   1.000
_cell.angle_alpha   90.00
_cell.angle_beta   90.00
_cell.angle_gamma   90.00
#
_symmetry.space_group_name_H-M   'P 1'
#
loop_
_entity.id
_entity.type
_entity.pdbx_description
1 polymer ?
#
loop_
_entity_poly.entity_id
_entity_poly.type
_entity_poly.pdbx_seq_one_letter_code
_entity_poly.pdbx_strand_id
1 'polypeptide(L)'
;MLTETEKTMKASSIEIGGIYHDSKLGVREVVAMEGAPGCSDTRITYRILAAKSEQEYSHAEKAMVSLIGSTSKCDLASLAAWAKVKVPHGEKDVLLASLAAAKLRLPPGEAAFMASVAREFDDEFPIKAGTSVSFNFNETRQARGIEKKGLATVAMARPGAGGEITLTELGAAWLRANRAAAAPTS
;
A
#
# COMPACT_ATOMS: atom_id res chain seq x y z
N MET A 1 22.47 -19.42 7.57
CA MET A 1 21.25 -19.66 8.37
C MET A 1 21.35 -18.83 9.64
N LEU A 2 20.74 -17.65 9.66
CA LEU A 2 20.63 -16.83 10.87
C LEU A 2 19.15 -16.84 11.27
N THR A 3 18.88 -17.37 12.45
CA THR A 3 17.57 -17.28 13.12
C THR A 3 17.43 -15.85 13.63
N GLU A 4 16.96 -14.93 12.78
CA GLU A 4 16.44 -13.66 13.27
C GLU A 4 15.18 -13.95 14.09
N THR A 5 15.33 -13.90 15.41
CA THR A 5 14.19 -13.82 16.32
C THR A 5 13.44 -12.54 15.96
N GLU A 6 12.37 -12.66 15.17
CA GLU A 6 11.49 -11.55 14.82
C GLU A 6 11.09 -10.83 16.12
N LYS A 7 11.66 -9.65 16.33
CA LYS A 7 11.48 -8.86 17.55
C LYS A 7 10.01 -8.43 17.62
N THR A 8 9.22 -9.11 18.44
CA THR A 8 7.84 -8.74 18.72
C THR A 8 7.79 -7.42 19.47
N MET A 9 6.76 -6.62 19.22
CA MET A 9 6.59 -5.34 19.89
C MET A 9 6.30 -5.52 21.39
N LYS A 10 6.77 -4.59 22.21
CA LYS A 10 6.40 -4.58 23.64
C LYS A 10 4.99 -4.04 23.77
N ALA A 11 4.15 -4.68 24.60
CA ALA A 11 2.82 -4.18 24.91
C ALA A 11 2.82 -2.70 25.37
N SER A 12 3.84 -2.30 26.14
CA SER A 12 3.98 -0.94 26.63
C SER A 12 4.27 0.13 25.56
N SER A 13 4.60 -0.24 24.32
CA SER A 13 4.81 0.70 23.21
C SER A 13 3.59 0.84 22.29
N ILE A 14 2.49 0.17 22.62
CA ILE A 14 1.23 0.32 21.92
C ILE A 14 0.49 1.54 22.48
N GLU A 15 0.08 2.46 21.61
CA GLU A 15 -0.61 3.70 21.97
C GLU A 15 -1.82 3.94 21.07
N ILE A 16 -2.78 4.73 21.56
CA ILE A 16 -3.94 5.17 20.76
C ILE A 16 -3.46 6.11 19.66
N GLY A 17 -3.99 5.94 18.45
CA GLY A 17 -3.52 6.59 17.23
C GLY A 17 -2.34 5.88 16.57
N GLY A 18 -1.65 4.98 17.28
CA GLY A 18 -0.51 4.27 16.73
C GLY A 18 -0.88 3.39 15.53
N ILE A 19 -0.04 3.44 14.49
CA ILE A 19 -0.17 2.61 13.29
C ILE A 19 0.90 1.53 13.33
N TYR A 20 0.49 0.28 13.15
CA TYR A 20 1.34 -0.88 13.31
C TYR A 20 1.28 -1.78 12.08
N HIS A 21 2.45 -2.29 11.68
CA HIS A 21 2.64 -3.19 10.53
C HIS A 21 3.22 -4.53 10.97
N ASP A 22 2.76 -5.60 10.32
CA ASP A 22 3.17 -6.99 10.61
C ASP A 22 4.40 -7.46 9.81
N SER A 23 5.13 -6.54 9.17
CA SER A 23 6.21 -6.83 8.22
C SER A 23 5.79 -7.63 6.99
N LYS A 24 4.48 -7.83 6.78
CA LYS A 24 3.88 -8.51 5.64
C LYS A 24 2.90 -7.56 4.95
N LEU A 25 1.60 -7.84 5.02
CA LEU A 25 0.55 -7.11 4.31
C LEU A 25 -0.49 -6.48 5.25
N GLY A 26 -0.30 -6.63 6.57
CA GLY A 26 -1.24 -6.17 7.58
C GLY A 26 -0.83 -4.84 8.17
N VAL A 27 -1.72 -3.84 8.08
CA VAL A 27 -1.57 -2.54 8.76
C VAL A 27 -2.82 -2.26 9.59
N ARG A 28 -2.63 -1.91 10.86
CA ARG A 28 -3.72 -1.62 11.81
C ARG A 28 -3.45 -0.31 12.54
N GLU A 29 -4.48 0.48 12.75
CA GLU A 29 -4.46 1.68 13.57
C GLU A 29 -5.19 1.40 14.89
N VAL A 30 -4.58 1.74 16.02
CA VAL A 30 -5.23 1.62 17.32
C VAL A 30 -6.17 2.80 17.52
N VAL A 31 -7.47 2.54 17.66
CA VAL A 31 -8.50 3.58 17.77
C VAL A 31 -8.90 3.82 19.22
N ALA A 32 -8.93 2.77 20.05
CA ALA A 32 -9.25 2.88 21.46
C ALA A 32 -8.57 1.78 22.28
N MET A 33 -8.33 2.07 23.56
CA MET A 33 -7.89 1.09 24.55
C MET A 33 -8.81 1.15 25.78
N GLU A 34 -9.33 0.01 26.18
CA GLU A 34 -10.20 -0.19 27.34
C GLU A 34 -9.44 -0.98 28.41
N GLY A 35 -9.49 -0.52 29.66
CA GLY A 35 -8.80 -1.14 30.80
C GLY A 35 -7.57 -0.35 31.28
N ALA A 36 -7.07 -0.70 32.47
CA ALA A 36 -5.90 -0.04 33.05
C ALA A 36 -4.62 -0.36 32.23
N PRO A 37 -3.74 0.61 31.98
CA PRO A 37 -2.48 0.38 31.27
C PRO A 37 -1.63 -0.71 31.97
N GLY A 38 -1.17 -1.71 31.23
CA GLY A 38 -0.33 -2.78 31.76
C GLY A 38 -1.09 -3.92 32.45
N CYS A 39 -2.42 -3.92 32.43
CA CYS A 39 -3.22 -5.06 32.86
C CYS A 39 -3.31 -6.13 31.75
N SER A 40 -3.38 -7.40 32.11
CA SER A 40 -3.63 -8.50 31.14
C SER A 40 -4.95 -8.34 30.39
N ASP A 41 -5.89 -7.62 31.00
CA ASP A 41 -7.26 -7.49 30.51
C ASP A 41 -7.45 -6.25 29.62
N THR A 42 -6.38 -5.52 29.29
CA THR A 42 -6.46 -4.37 28.39
C THR A 42 -6.94 -4.84 27.01
N ARG A 43 -8.09 -4.32 26.58
CA ARG A 43 -8.67 -4.57 25.26
C ARG A 43 -8.40 -3.41 24.33
N ILE A 44 -8.05 -3.71 23.09
CA ILE A 44 -7.79 -2.74 22.04
C ILE A 44 -8.88 -2.84 21.00
N THR A 45 -9.42 -1.69 20.61
CA THR A 45 -10.15 -1.54 19.35
C THR A 45 -9.21 -0.99 18.30
N TYR A 46 -9.05 -1.70 17.19
CA TYR A 46 -8.21 -1.28 16.08
C TYR A 46 -9.02 -1.20 14.79
N ARG A 47 -8.56 -0.36 13.86
CA ARG A 47 -9.05 -0.25 12.49
C ARG A 47 -8.09 -0.95 11.54
N ILE A 48 -8.61 -1.73 10.61
CA ILE A 48 -7.81 -2.40 9.58
C ILE A 48 -7.57 -1.43 8.43
N LEU A 49 -6.31 -1.07 8.19
CA LEU A 49 -5.91 -0.19 7.09
C LEU A 49 -5.41 -0.96 5.86
N ALA A 50 -4.77 -2.11 6.08
CA ALA A 50 -4.39 -3.06 5.05
C ALA A 50 -4.43 -4.48 5.63
N ALA A 51 -4.76 -5.47 4.81
CA ALA A 51 -4.75 -6.87 5.19
C ALA A 51 -4.41 -7.76 3.99
N LYS A 52 -3.93 -8.98 4.24
CA LYS A 52 -3.69 -9.97 3.16
C LYS A 52 -4.98 -10.34 2.43
N SER A 53 -6.05 -10.62 3.18
CA SER A 53 -7.41 -10.72 2.66
C SER A 53 -8.13 -9.43 2.95
N GLU A 54 -8.63 -8.75 1.92
CA GLU A 54 -9.35 -7.47 2.06
C GLU A 54 -10.86 -7.65 2.13
N GLN A 55 -11.34 -8.87 1.89
CA GLN A 55 -12.76 -9.20 1.92
C GLN A 55 -13.03 -10.39 2.83
N GLU A 56 -14.22 -10.38 3.43
CA GLU A 56 -14.79 -11.44 4.25
C GLU A 56 -16.24 -11.68 3.83
N TYR A 57 -16.72 -12.93 3.94
CA TYR A 57 -18.13 -13.22 3.71
C TYR A 57 -18.96 -12.81 4.94
N SER A 58 -19.81 -11.80 4.78
CA SER A 58 -20.77 -11.40 5.82
C SER A 58 -22.02 -12.28 5.69
N HIS A 59 -22.30 -13.09 6.71
CA HIS A 59 -23.52 -13.90 6.76
C HIS A 59 -24.79 -13.04 6.86
N ALA A 60 -24.70 -11.85 7.47
CA ALA A 60 -25.83 -10.93 7.60
C ALA A 60 -26.22 -10.32 6.24
N GLU A 61 -25.22 -9.90 5.47
CA GLU A 61 -25.43 -9.27 4.16
C GLU A 61 -25.49 -10.28 3.00
N LYS A 62 -25.14 -11.54 3.27
CA LYS A 62 -24.99 -12.63 2.27
C LYS A 62 -24.10 -12.22 1.10
N ALA A 63 -23.03 -11.48 1.40
CA ALA A 63 -22.14 -10.90 0.40
C ALA A 63 -20.69 -10.82 0.92
N MET A 64 -19.74 -10.65 -0.01
CA MET A 64 -18.35 -10.31 0.34
C MET A 64 -18.27 -8.83 0.71
N VAL A 65 -17.86 -8.54 1.93
CA VAL A 65 -17.71 -7.19 2.46
C VAL A 65 -16.24 -6.82 2.64
N SER A 66 -15.91 -5.55 2.49
CA SER A 66 -14.54 -5.05 2.70
C SER A 66 -14.19 -5.05 4.18
N LEU A 67 -13.03 -5.61 4.53
CA LEU A 67 -12.41 -5.50 5.84
C LEU A 67 -11.66 -4.18 6.02
N ILE A 68 -11.24 -3.55 4.92
CA ILE A 68 -10.50 -2.29 4.99
C ILE A 68 -11.43 -1.19 5.51
N GLY A 69 -10.98 -0.50 6.56
CA GLY A 69 -11.74 0.53 7.27
C GLY A 69 -12.61 0.00 8.42
N SER A 70 -12.84 -1.31 8.50
CA SER A 70 -13.62 -1.89 9.61
C SER A 70 -12.83 -1.86 10.91
N THR A 71 -13.55 -1.90 12.03
CA THR A 71 -12.97 -1.98 13.37
C THR A 71 -13.14 -3.37 13.96
N SER A 72 -12.19 -3.78 14.78
CA SER A 72 -12.19 -5.07 15.47
C SER A 72 -11.54 -4.94 16.84
N LYS A 73 -11.83 -5.88 17.74
CA LYS A 73 -11.29 -5.90 19.10
C LYS A 73 -10.32 -7.06 19.30
N CYS A 74 -9.26 -6.84 20.08
CA CYS A 74 -8.36 -7.89 20.58
C CYS A 74 -7.78 -7.49 21.94
N ASP A 75 -7.09 -8.39 22.61
CA ASP A 75 -6.24 -8.07 23.76
C ASP A 75 -4.93 -7.38 23.33
N LEU A 76 -4.39 -6.55 24.22
CA LEU A 76 -3.14 -5.82 24.01
C LEU A 76 -1.95 -6.74 23.69
N ALA A 77 -1.88 -7.90 24.35
CA ALA A 77 -0.81 -8.87 24.12
C ALA A 77 -0.86 -9.45 22.70
N SER A 78 -2.04 -9.83 22.21
CA SER A 78 -2.21 -10.28 20.82
C SER A 78 -1.80 -9.23 19.79
N LEU A 79 -2.16 -7.96 19.99
CA LEU A 79 -1.72 -6.91 19.07
C LEU A 79 -0.21 -6.73 19.10
N ALA A 80 0.40 -6.74 20.29
CA ALA A 80 1.85 -6.58 20.45
C ALA A 80 2.65 -7.74 19.82
N ALA A 81 2.11 -8.97 19.90
CA ALA A 81 2.71 -10.14 19.25
C ALA A 81 2.61 -10.09 17.71
N TRP A 82 1.48 -9.57 17.20
CA TRP A 82 1.24 -9.38 15.77
C TRP A 82 2.08 -8.23 15.19
N ALA A 83 2.17 -7.10 15.90
CA ALA A 83 2.88 -5.92 15.46
C ALA A 83 4.40 -6.12 15.48
N LYS A 84 5.05 -5.77 14.38
CA LYS A 84 6.51 -5.83 14.23
C LYS A 84 7.11 -4.43 14.17
N VAL A 85 6.44 -3.51 13.48
CA VAL A 85 6.92 -2.15 13.23
C VAL A 85 5.83 -1.13 13.57
N LYS A 86 6.21 -0.03 14.22
CA LYS A 86 5.36 1.16 14.39
C LYS A 86 5.64 2.07 13.21
N VAL A 87 4.59 2.42 12.48
CA VAL A 87 4.67 3.24 11.27
C VAL A 87 4.52 4.70 11.67
N PRO A 88 5.45 5.60 11.30
CA PRO A 88 5.29 7.03 11.50
C PRO A 88 4.03 7.54 10.79
N HIS A 89 3.29 8.46 11.42
CA HIS A 89 2.05 8.99 10.85
C HIS A 89 2.23 9.59 9.44
N GLY A 90 3.34 10.29 9.21
CA GLY A 90 3.66 10.88 7.90
C GLY A 90 3.99 9.86 6.80
N GLU A 91 4.25 8.60 7.15
CA GLU A 91 4.61 7.53 6.20
C GLU A 91 3.46 6.56 5.94
N LYS A 92 2.34 6.71 6.66
CA LYS A 92 1.18 5.81 6.54
C LYS A 92 0.72 5.66 5.10
N ASP A 93 0.47 6.77 4.42
CA ASP A 93 -0.11 6.74 3.07
C ASP A 93 0.88 6.16 2.05
N VAL A 94 2.17 6.42 2.23
CA VAL A 94 3.25 5.85 1.41
C VAL A 94 3.33 4.33 1.60
N LEU A 95 3.25 3.84 2.84
CA LEU A 95 3.22 2.41 3.14
C LEU A 95 1.99 1.73 2.54
N LEU A 96 0.80 2.32 2.73
CA LEU A 96 -0.44 1.78 2.19
C LEU A 96 -0.41 1.73 0.65
N ALA A 97 0.10 2.78 -0.01
CA ALA A 97 0.31 2.80 -1.45
C ALA A 97 1.28 1.70 -1.90
N SER A 98 2.38 1.48 -1.17
CA SER A 98 3.34 0.41 -1.46
C SER A 98 2.72 -0.99 -1.33
N LEU A 99 1.91 -1.24 -0.30
CA LEU A 99 1.24 -2.52 -0.10
C LEU A 99 0.16 -2.77 -1.16
N ALA A 100 -0.60 -1.74 -1.53
CA ALA A 100 -1.58 -1.82 -2.61
C ALA A 100 -0.89 -2.08 -3.96
N ALA A 101 0.22 -1.38 -4.23
CA ALA A 101 1.00 -1.56 -5.44
C ALA A 101 1.54 -3.00 -5.57
N ALA A 102 2.03 -3.61 -4.48
CA ALA A 102 2.53 -4.98 -4.49
C ALA A 102 1.47 -6.03 -4.86
N LYS A 103 0.18 -5.74 -4.65
CA LYS A 103 -0.94 -6.63 -5.01
C LYS A 103 -1.41 -6.42 -6.45
N LEU A 104 -1.11 -5.26 -7.04
CA LEU A 104 -1.64 -4.87 -8.34
C LEU A 104 -0.91 -5.62 -9.47
N ARG A 105 -1.67 -6.44 -10.20
CA ARG A 105 -1.18 -7.12 -11.40
C ARG A 105 -1.56 -6.36 -12.66
N LEU A 106 -0.56 -6.02 -13.46
CA LEU A 106 -0.75 -5.38 -14.76
C LEU A 106 -0.71 -6.43 -15.88
N PRO A 107 -1.64 -6.38 -16.86
CA PRO A 107 -1.51 -7.07 -18.12
C PRO A 107 -0.19 -6.73 -18.81
N PRO A 108 0.36 -7.63 -19.65
CA PRO A 108 1.68 -7.43 -20.26
C PRO A 108 1.87 -6.08 -20.96
N GLY A 109 0.85 -5.60 -21.68
CA GLY A 109 0.92 -4.31 -22.38
C GLY A 109 0.99 -3.11 -21.43
N GLU A 110 0.24 -3.13 -20.32
CA GLU A 110 0.28 -2.06 -19.31
C GLU A 110 1.58 -2.12 -18.49
N ALA A 111 2.07 -3.32 -18.18
CA ALA A 111 3.35 -3.51 -17.51
C ALA A 111 4.52 -2.99 -18.35
N ALA A 112 4.52 -3.29 -19.65
CA ALA A 112 5.52 -2.78 -20.59
C ALA A 112 5.47 -1.25 -20.70
N PHE A 113 4.27 -0.67 -20.70
CA PHE A 113 4.09 0.78 -20.69
C PHE A 113 4.59 1.42 -19.38
N MET A 114 4.27 0.85 -18.21
CA MET A 114 4.83 1.34 -16.95
C MET A 114 6.36 1.19 -16.89
N ALA A 115 6.90 0.15 -17.51
CA ALA A 115 8.34 -0.03 -17.63
C ALA A 115 8.99 1.01 -18.56
N SER A 116 8.32 1.45 -19.64
CA SER A 116 8.83 2.56 -20.45
C SER A 116 8.78 3.88 -19.67
N VAL A 117 7.68 4.14 -18.95
CA VAL A 117 7.57 5.29 -18.04
C VAL A 117 8.70 5.30 -17.02
N ALA A 118 9.04 4.16 -16.40
CA ALA A 118 10.15 4.07 -15.43
C ALA A 118 11.51 4.49 -16.00
N ARG A 119 11.75 4.31 -17.31
CA ARG A 119 13.02 4.64 -17.96
C ARG A 119 13.24 6.12 -18.18
N GLU A 120 12.18 6.92 -18.12
CA GLU A 120 12.24 8.39 -18.18
C GLU A 120 12.81 9.00 -16.88
N PHE A 121 13.02 8.18 -15.85
CA PHE A 121 13.50 8.59 -14.53
C PHE A 121 14.84 7.94 -14.22
N ASP A 122 15.81 8.76 -13.81
CA ASP A 122 17.10 8.32 -13.30
C ASP A 122 17.19 8.52 -11.78
N ASP A 123 18.40 8.59 -11.24
CA ASP A 123 18.64 8.82 -9.81
C ASP A 123 18.58 10.31 -9.43
N GLU A 124 18.73 11.21 -10.41
CA GLU A 124 18.59 12.66 -10.21
C GLU A 124 17.11 13.07 -10.18
N PHE A 125 16.25 12.35 -10.91
CA PHE A 125 14.82 12.57 -10.99
C PHE A 125 14.03 11.43 -10.34
N PRO A 126 13.87 11.44 -9.00
CA PRO A 126 13.20 10.35 -8.30
C PRO A 126 11.73 10.23 -8.69
N ILE A 127 11.28 9.00 -8.87
CA ILE A 127 9.89 8.66 -9.15
C ILE A 127 9.02 9.03 -7.94
N LYS A 128 8.16 10.03 -8.10
CA LYS A 128 7.24 10.52 -7.07
C LYS A 128 5.86 10.78 -7.66
N ALA A 129 4.85 10.86 -6.79
CA ALA A 129 3.53 11.28 -7.20
C ALA A 129 3.56 12.71 -7.75
N GLY A 130 2.68 12.99 -8.70
CA GLY A 130 2.61 14.27 -9.40
C GLY A 130 3.60 14.42 -10.54
N THR A 131 4.54 13.49 -10.75
CA THR A 131 5.39 13.57 -11.94
C THR A 131 4.61 13.16 -13.18
N SER A 132 4.84 13.90 -14.27
CA SER A 132 4.18 13.66 -15.53
C SER A 132 5.12 13.10 -16.61
N VAL A 133 4.55 12.29 -17.49
CA VAL A 133 5.24 11.68 -18.64
C VAL A 133 4.34 11.73 -19.87
N SER A 134 4.88 12.19 -20.99
CA SER A 134 4.17 12.19 -22.27
C SER A 134 4.11 10.79 -22.88
N PHE A 135 3.01 10.45 -23.55
CA PHE A 135 2.84 9.20 -24.27
C PHE A 135 2.26 9.45 -25.68
N ASN A 136 2.54 8.53 -26.60
CA ASN A 136 2.08 8.65 -27.98
C ASN A 136 0.68 8.04 -28.19
N PHE A 137 0.06 8.27 -29.34
CA PHE A 137 -1.29 7.75 -29.63
C PHE A 137 -1.40 6.21 -29.53
N ASN A 138 -0.36 5.46 -29.88
CA ASN A 138 -0.38 3.98 -29.83
C ASN A 138 -0.42 3.45 -28.39
N GLU A 139 -0.02 4.26 -27.41
CA GLU A 139 0.00 3.93 -25.98
C GLU A 139 -1.30 4.34 -25.26
N THR A 140 -2.23 4.99 -25.96
CA THR A 140 -3.48 5.51 -25.37
C THR A 140 -4.27 4.42 -24.64
N ARG A 141 -4.30 3.20 -25.18
CA ARG A 141 -5.03 2.08 -24.56
C ARG A 141 -4.42 1.71 -23.21
N GLN A 142 -3.10 1.66 -23.12
CA GLN A 142 -2.35 1.32 -21.92
C GLN A 142 -2.47 2.44 -20.88
N ALA A 143 -2.31 3.70 -21.30
CA ALA A 143 -2.50 4.89 -20.46
C ALA A 143 -3.88 4.90 -19.79
N ARG A 144 -4.96 4.63 -20.55
CA ARG A 144 -6.31 4.50 -20.01
C ARG A 144 -6.48 3.28 -19.10
N GLY A 145 -5.77 2.18 -19.38
CA GLY A 145 -5.75 0.99 -18.54
C GLY A 145 -5.18 1.26 -17.14
N ILE A 146 -4.04 1.94 -17.07
CA ILE A 146 -3.41 2.31 -15.80
C ILE A 146 -4.19 3.41 -15.05
N GLU A 147 -4.87 4.31 -15.77
CA GLU A 147 -5.77 5.31 -15.20
C GLU A 147 -6.94 4.67 -14.46
N LYS A 148 -7.60 3.69 -15.10
CA LYS A 148 -8.71 2.95 -14.48
C LYS A 148 -8.29 2.19 -13.22
N LYS A 149 -7.00 1.89 -13.08
CA LYS A 149 -6.41 1.25 -11.89
C LYS A 149 -5.90 2.24 -10.86
N GLY A 150 -6.06 3.54 -11.12
CA GLY A 150 -5.63 4.61 -10.21
C GLY A 150 -4.13 4.80 -10.14
N LEU A 151 -3.34 4.28 -11.09
CA LEU A 151 -1.88 4.46 -11.13
C LEU A 151 -1.46 5.83 -11.68
N ALA A 152 -2.29 6.43 -12.53
CA ALA A 152 -2.04 7.74 -13.10
C ALA A 152 -3.37 8.45 -13.40
N THR A 153 -3.33 9.77 -13.57
CA THR A 153 -4.37 10.51 -14.29
C THR A 153 -3.92 10.74 -15.73
N VAL A 154 -4.85 10.81 -16.69
CA VAL A 154 -4.51 10.98 -18.11
C VAL A 154 -5.11 12.28 -18.67
N ALA A 155 -4.25 13.15 -19.17
CA ALA A 155 -4.62 14.33 -19.94
C ALA A 155 -4.35 14.09 -21.43
N MET A 156 -5.38 14.14 -22.27
CA MET A 156 -5.22 13.97 -23.72
C MET A 156 -4.94 15.32 -24.39
N ALA A 157 -3.95 15.39 -25.28
CA ALA A 157 -3.64 16.62 -25.99
C ALA A 157 -4.68 16.93 -27.08
N ARG A 158 -4.90 15.97 -28.00
CA ARG A 158 -5.90 16.01 -29.09
C ARG A 158 -6.25 14.58 -29.55
N PRO A 159 -7.41 14.34 -30.18
CA PRO A 159 -7.68 13.06 -30.82
C PRO A 159 -6.55 12.69 -31.80
N GLY A 160 -5.95 11.51 -31.61
CA GLY A 160 -4.87 11.02 -32.49
C GLY A 160 -3.45 11.49 -32.15
N ALA A 161 -3.24 12.37 -31.16
CA ALA A 161 -1.93 12.97 -30.88
C ALA A 161 -1.18 12.38 -29.66
N GLY A 162 -1.82 11.50 -28.87
CA GLY A 162 -1.30 11.07 -27.57
C GLY A 162 -1.69 12.02 -26.43
N GLY A 163 -0.91 12.03 -25.36
CA GLY A 163 -1.22 12.81 -24.17
C GLY A 163 -0.12 12.78 -23.12
N GLU A 164 -0.51 13.10 -21.89
CA GLU A 164 0.35 13.13 -20.71
C GLU A 164 -0.32 12.32 -19.61
N ILE A 165 0.46 11.49 -18.91
CA ILE A 165 0.05 10.86 -17.67
C ILE A 165 0.67 11.59 -16.50
N THR A 166 -0.05 11.72 -15.39
CA THR A 166 0.52 12.18 -14.11
C THR A 166 0.41 11.06 -13.09
N LEU A 167 1.54 10.64 -12.52
CA LEU A 167 1.60 9.52 -11.58
C LEU A 167 0.85 9.85 -10.27
N THR A 168 0.04 8.92 -9.79
CA THR A 168 -0.52 8.97 -8.43
C THR A 168 0.50 8.42 -7.43
N GLU A 169 0.20 8.50 -6.13
CA GLU A 169 0.98 7.81 -5.09
C GLU A 169 1.09 6.30 -5.35
N LEU A 170 -0.01 5.68 -5.78
CA LEU A 170 -0.05 4.25 -6.12
C LEU A 170 0.85 3.96 -7.34
N GLY A 171 0.80 4.81 -8.37
CA GLY A 171 1.64 4.70 -9.56
C GLY A 171 3.13 4.78 -9.24
N ALA A 172 3.51 5.81 -8.48
CA ALA A 172 4.89 6.00 -8.06
C ALA A 172 5.38 4.86 -7.16
N ALA A 173 4.54 4.37 -6.24
CA ALA A 173 4.86 3.20 -5.42
C ALA A 173 5.06 1.93 -6.27
N TRP A 174 4.20 1.69 -7.25
CA TRP A 174 4.31 0.54 -8.16
C TRP A 174 5.61 0.56 -8.97
N LEU A 175 5.97 1.72 -9.54
CA LEU A 175 7.20 1.86 -10.31
C LEU A 175 8.44 1.63 -9.43
N ARG A 176 8.49 2.20 -8.22
CA ARG A 176 9.60 1.99 -7.28
C ARG A 176 9.77 0.52 -6.92
N ALA A 177 8.67 -0.17 -6.61
CA ALA A 177 8.71 -1.59 -6.27
C ALA A 177 9.21 -2.48 -7.43
N ASN A 178 8.83 -2.17 -8.66
CA ASN A 178 9.22 -2.98 -9.83
C ASN A 178 10.58 -2.59 -10.41
N ARG A 179 11.07 -1.36 -10.21
CA ARG A 179 12.45 -0.96 -10.57
C ARG A 179 13.47 -1.69 -9.70
N ALA A 180 13.20 -1.83 -8.40
CA ALA A 180 14.06 -2.59 -7.49
C ALA A 180 14.18 -4.07 -7.89
N ALA A 181 13.11 -4.67 -8.43
CA ALA A 181 13.13 -6.05 -8.93
C ALA A 181 13.88 -6.21 -10.26
N ALA A 182 14.02 -5.14 -11.04
CA ALA A 182 14.66 -5.15 -12.35
C ALA A 182 16.16 -4.79 -12.32
N ALA A 183 16.69 -4.31 -11.19
CA ALA A 183 18.11 -4.02 -11.04
C ALA A 183 18.91 -5.34 -11.07
N PRO A 184 19.96 -5.46 -11.90
CA PRO A 184 20.80 -6.65 -11.92
C PRO A 184 21.46 -6.81 -10.55
N THR A 185 21.29 -7.98 -9.93
CA THR A 185 22.05 -8.40 -8.75
C THR A 185 23.50 -8.51 -9.18
N SER A 186 24.32 -7.54 -8.78
CA SER A 186 25.76 -7.51 -9.02
C SER A 186 26.51 -8.38 -8.02
#